data_AF-A0A0C3C4F0-F1
#
_entry.id   AF-A0A0C3C4F0-F1
#
_cell.length_a   1.000
_cell.length_b   1.000
_cell.length_c   1.000
_cell.angle_alpha   90.00
_cell.angle_beta   90.00
_cell.angle_gamma   90.00
#
_symmetry.space_group_name_H-M   'P 1'
#
loop_
_entity.id
_entity.type
_entity.pdbx_description
1 polymer ?
#
loop_
_entity_poly.entity_id
_entity_poly.type
_entity_poly.pdbx_seq_one_letter_code
_entity_poly.pdbx_strand_id
1 'polypeptide(L)'
;IPLIVSNRCGDPLWPAIETQAGTGPGVGGFLLAPGMSMNLSVGEDWAGRVWGRTNCSFNANGTASSRGSGPACDTGDCGGLMSCAGPGNPPATLAEWDLAGGIASQQTFLDISLVDGYNLPLGVTYIPGPNISLQDIPPNLTSPACIATAGLLLPPALSGTLGNASNSSYPIPYESTMSSAQISSWCPWDFQLTPPPRPGYGVFPYPVDNIVRPVFDPCLSACAKTGAASDCCTGSYNNPKSCKPSLYSNKAKLVCPDAYSYAYDDSTSTFILPTGGGWEVTFCPPGRSTNILKTFSAQLGALSQAG
;
A
#
# COMPACT_ATOMS: atom_id res chain seq x y z
N ILE A 1 18.09 10.71 -3.86
CA ILE A 1 17.07 10.03 -4.69
C ILE A 1 15.74 10.79 -4.62
N PRO A 2 15.07 11.10 -5.76
CA PRO A 2 13.74 11.72 -5.76
C PRO A 2 12.68 10.81 -5.10
N LEU A 3 11.84 11.40 -4.24
CA LEU A 3 10.63 10.78 -3.71
C LEU A 3 9.47 11.76 -3.91
N ILE A 4 8.56 11.45 -4.83
CA ILE A 4 7.39 12.28 -5.13
C ILE A 4 6.18 11.64 -4.47
N VAL A 5 5.32 12.44 -3.84
CA VAL A 5 4.06 11.97 -3.25
C VAL A 5 2.90 12.74 -3.86
N SER A 6 1.97 12.02 -4.50
CA SER A 6 0.89 12.57 -5.32
C SER A 6 -0.48 12.15 -4.78
N ASN A 7 -1.38 13.12 -4.67
CA ASN A 7 -2.78 12.86 -4.34
C ASN A 7 -3.63 12.92 -5.62
N ARG A 8 -4.18 11.78 -6.05
CA ARG A 8 -5.16 11.69 -7.13
C ARG A 8 -6.56 11.32 -6.63
N CYS A 9 -6.75 11.28 -5.31
CA CYS A 9 -8.06 11.11 -4.69
C CYS A 9 -8.89 12.39 -4.85
N GLY A 10 -10.22 12.27 -4.71
CA GLY A 10 -11.15 13.41 -4.79
C GLY A 10 -11.09 14.35 -3.58
N ASP A 11 -10.53 13.88 -2.46
CA ASP A 11 -10.48 14.60 -1.19
C ASP A 11 -9.03 14.86 -0.74
N PRO A 12 -8.81 15.89 0.11
CA PRO A 12 -7.53 16.09 0.75
C PRO A 12 -7.15 14.89 1.61
N LEU A 13 -5.87 14.55 1.61
CA LEU A 13 -5.31 13.51 2.45
C LEU A 13 -4.03 14.00 3.12
N TRP A 14 -3.57 13.25 4.11
CA TRP A 14 -2.37 13.59 4.84
C TRP A 14 -1.34 12.48 4.69
N PRO A 15 -0.44 12.54 3.69
CA PRO A 15 0.61 11.57 3.59
C PRO A 15 1.45 11.60 4.87
N ALA A 16 1.95 10.44 5.22
CA ALA A 16 2.86 10.23 6.31
C ALA A 16 4.05 9.43 5.81
N ILE A 17 5.20 9.76 6.36
CA ILE A 17 6.47 9.16 5.99
C ILE A 17 7.20 8.81 7.28
N GLU A 18 7.69 7.58 7.35
CA GLU A 18 8.56 7.14 8.43
C GLU A 18 9.88 6.70 7.83
N THR A 19 10.97 7.19 8.42
CA THR A 19 12.32 6.72 8.11
C THR A 19 12.73 5.73 9.19
N GLN A 20 12.94 4.48 8.78
CA GLN A 20 13.36 3.40 9.67
C GLN A 20 14.89 3.30 9.74
N ALA A 21 15.57 3.61 8.64
CA ALA A 21 17.02 3.73 8.57
C ALA A 21 17.48 4.71 7.47
N GLY A 22 18.74 5.15 7.55
CA GLY A 22 19.36 6.03 6.56
C GLY A 22 18.81 7.47 6.57
N THR A 23 18.95 8.16 5.44
CA THR A 23 18.61 9.58 5.33
C THR A 23 17.20 9.80 4.76
N GLY A 24 16.26 10.18 5.61
CA GLY A 24 14.88 10.49 5.22
C GLY A 24 14.66 11.88 4.60
N PRO A 25 13.41 12.21 4.20
CA PRO A 25 13.10 13.45 3.50
C PRO A 25 13.00 14.70 4.41
N GLY A 26 13.30 14.58 5.70
CA GLY A 26 13.22 15.68 6.67
C GLY A 26 11.79 16.08 7.08
N VAL A 27 10.76 15.42 6.56
CA VAL A 27 9.35 15.60 6.94
C VAL A 27 8.72 14.25 7.21
N GLY A 28 7.91 14.15 8.27
CA GLY A 28 7.18 12.92 8.64
C GLY A 28 5.73 12.89 8.17
N GLY A 29 5.23 13.99 7.60
CA GLY A 29 3.87 14.08 7.09
C GLY A 29 3.41 15.51 6.85
N PHE A 30 2.39 15.67 6.02
CA PHE A 30 1.91 16.96 5.54
C PHE A 30 0.48 16.85 5.03
N LEU A 31 -0.19 17.97 4.80
CA LEU A 31 -1.46 18.04 4.08
C LEU A 31 -1.19 18.03 2.56
N LEU A 32 -1.92 17.21 1.81
CA LEU A 32 -1.84 17.16 0.35
C LEU A 32 -3.24 17.27 -0.27
N ALA A 33 -3.52 18.40 -0.90
CA ALA A 33 -4.80 18.67 -1.57
C ALA A 33 -5.00 17.79 -2.82
N PRO A 34 -6.25 17.56 -3.27
CA PRO A 34 -6.55 16.83 -4.50
C PRO A 34 -5.78 17.36 -5.70
N GLY A 35 -5.19 16.47 -6.49
CA GLY A 35 -4.45 16.80 -7.70
C GLY A 35 -3.03 17.34 -7.45
N MET A 36 -2.64 17.58 -6.20
CA MET A 36 -1.32 18.11 -5.86
C MET A 36 -0.28 17.00 -5.66
N SER A 37 0.98 17.38 -5.85
CA SER A 37 2.16 16.54 -5.63
C SER A 37 3.17 17.29 -4.76
N MET A 38 3.86 16.56 -3.89
CA MET A 38 4.96 17.05 -3.06
C MET A 38 6.25 16.39 -3.53
N ASN A 39 7.26 17.22 -3.85
CA ASN A 39 8.57 16.75 -4.28
C ASN A 39 9.50 16.71 -3.08
N LEU A 40 9.98 15.51 -2.74
CA LEU A 40 10.92 15.25 -1.65
C LEU A 40 12.17 14.57 -2.20
N SER A 41 13.18 14.42 -1.35
CA SER A 41 14.36 13.63 -1.64
C SER A 41 14.78 12.82 -0.43
N VAL A 42 15.24 11.60 -0.67
CA VAL A 42 15.80 10.69 0.34
C VAL A 42 17.24 10.31 -0.02
N GLY A 43 18.00 9.81 0.95
CA GLY A 43 19.34 9.25 0.73
C GLY A 43 19.30 7.97 -0.10
N GLU A 44 20.45 7.57 -0.63
CA GLU A 44 20.62 6.27 -1.29
C GLU A 44 20.55 5.11 -0.29
N ASP A 45 20.77 5.40 1.00
CA ASP A 45 20.73 4.48 2.13
C ASP A 45 19.36 4.41 2.82
N TRP A 46 18.34 5.06 2.26
CA TRP A 46 17.06 5.20 2.94
C TRP A 46 16.28 3.89 2.97
N ALA A 47 15.84 3.51 4.17
CA ALA A 47 14.81 2.51 4.36
C ALA A 47 13.65 3.13 5.14
N GLY A 48 12.43 2.94 4.65
CA GLY A 48 11.27 3.59 5.23
C GLY A 48 9.99 3.30 4.49
N ARG A 49 8.92 3.97 4.93
CA ARG A 49 7.57 3.73 4.41
C ARG A 49 6.77 5.00 4.25
N VAL A 50 5.83 4.95 3.31
CA VAL A 50 4.89 6.03 2.99
C VAL A 50 3.47 5.47 3.04
N TRP A 51 2.56 6.20 3.69
CA TRP A 51 1.13 5.86 3.72
C TRP A 51 0.27 7.11 3.73
N GLY A 52 -1.02 6.93 3.46
CA GLY A 52 -2.00 8.02 3.44
C GLY A 52 -2.89 7.97 4.68
N ARG A 53 -3.16 9.14 5.27
CA ARG A 53 -4.11 9.29 6.38
C ARG A 53 -5.35 10.03 5.92
N THR A 54 -6.50 9.63 6.43
CA THR A 54 -7.81 10.19 6.03
C THR A 54 -8.55 10.84 7.20
N ASN A 55 -9.39 11.82 6.84
CA ASN A 55 -10.26 12.56 7.76
C ASN A 55 -9.51 13.11 8.99
N CYS A 56 -8.38 13.78 8.76
CA CYS A 56 -7.55 14.29 9.84
C CYS A 56 -7.95 15.68 10.31
N SER A 57 -7.78 15.94 11.60
CA SER A 57 -7.94 17.25 12.20
C SER A 57 -6.87 17.49 13.27
N PHE A 58 -5.99 18.47 13.03
CA PHE A 58 -4.86 18.80 13.89
C PHE A 58 -5.04 20.18 14.55
N ASN A 59 -4.32 20.42 15.64
CA ASN A 59 -4.14 21.76 16.18
C ASN A 59 -3.35 22.66 15.19
N ALA A 60 -3.31 23.97 15.45
CA ALA A 60 -2.67 24.94 14.54
C ALA A 60 -1.20 24.64 14.23
N ASN A 61 -0.49 24.00 15.16
CA ASN A 61 0.95 23.69 15.03
C ASN A 61 1.21 22.28 14.46
N GLY A 62 0.18 21.47 14.21
CA GLY A 62 0.32 20.09 13.76
C GLY A 62 0.94 19.13 14.78
N THR A 63 0.98 19.50 16.06
CA THR A 63 1.65 18.72 17.13
C THR A 63 0.70 17.83 17.91
N ALA A 64 -0.61 17.93 17.68
CA ALA A 64 -1.62 17.12 18.34
C ALA A 64 -2.94 17.14 17.55
N SER A 65 -3.86 16.23 17.92
CA SER A 65 -5.25 16.27 17.49
C SER A 65 -5.90 17.62 17.82
N SER A 66 -6.78 18.10 16.94
CA SER A 66 -7.57 19.32 17.22
C SER A 66 -8.45 19.21 18.46
N ARG A 67 -8.73 17.97 18.88
CA ARG A 67 -9.50 17.64 20.10
C ARG A 67 -8.63 17.56 21.36
N GLY A 68 -7.34 17.85 21.27
CA GLY A 68 -6.38 17.72 22.36
C GLY A 68 -5.57 16.43 22.25
N SER A 69 -5.95 15.40 23.01
CA SER A 69 -5.23 14.11 23.04
C SER A 69 -5.89 13.04 22.17
N GLY A 70 -5.08 12.09 21.70
CA GLY A 70 -5.55 10.92 20.94
C GLY A 70 -5.38 11.09 19.43
N PRO A 71 -6.03 10.24 18.63
CA PRO A 71 -5.88 10.26 17.18
C PRO A 71 -6.39 11.58 16.59
N ALA A 72 -5.66 12.08 15.60
CA ALA A 72 -6.06 13.20 14.77
C ALA A 72 -6.77 12.74 13.50
N CYS A 73 -6.46 11.53 13.02
CA CYS A 73 -7.02 10.93 11.80
C CYS A 73 -7.88 9.70 12.09
N ASP A 74 -8.85 9.42 11.22
CA ASP A 74 -9.68 8.21 11.32
C ASP A 74 -8.93 6.94 10.89
N THR A 75 -8.01 7.05 9.92
CA THR A 75 -7.16 5.95 9.47
C THR A 75 -5.70 6.39 9.35
N GLY A 76 -4.77 5.46 9.60
CA GLY A 76 -3.33 5.69 9.47
C GLY A 76 -2.74 6.68 10.48
N ASP A 77 -3.47 7.08 11.52
CA ASP A 77 -3.01 8.07 12.49
C ASP A 77 -1.69 7.65 13.16
N CYS A 78 -0.74 8.57 13.34
CA CYS A 78 0.58 8.27 13.90
C CYS A 78 0.79 8.94 15.26
N GLY A 79 -0.20 8.81 16.15
CA GLY A 79 -0.16 9.38 17.50
C GLY A 79 -0.65 10.82 17.55
N GLY A 80 -1.54 11.22 16.64
CA GLY A 80 -2.11 12.56 16.56
C GLY A 80 -1.18 13.64 16.00
N LEU A 81 -0.03 13.26 15.43
CA LEU A 81 0.98 14.17 14.90
C LEU A 81 0.81 14.41 13.40
N MET A 82 0.93 15.65 12.93
CA MET A 82 0.98 15.96 11.50
C MET A 82 2.23 15.35 10.86
N SER A 83 3.39 15.61 11.47
CA SER A 83 4.67 15.02 11.07
C SER A 83 4.91 13.80 11.95
N CYS A 84 4.73 12.61 11.39
CA CYS A 84 4.87 11.36 12.12
C CYS A 84 6.31 11.15 12.62
N ALA A 85 6.44 10.55 13.81
CA ALA A 85 7.72 10.17 14.41
C ALA A 85 7.87 8.64 14.54
N GLY A 86 6.95 7.89 13.95
CA GLY A 86 6.89 6.44 14.02
C GLY A 86 5.73 5.89 13.19
N PRO A 87 5.33 4.63 13.44
CA PRO A 87 4.28 3.95 12.69
C PRO A 87 2.94 4.68 12.64
N GLY A 88 2.20 4.48 11.56
CA GLY A 88 0.76 4.72 11.52
C GLY A 88 -0.01 3.58 12.19
N ASN A 89 -1.17 3.91 12.75
CA ASN A 89 -2.13 2.96 13.29
C ASN A 89 -2.91 2.28 12.14
N PRO A 90 -3.05 0.95 12.16
CA PRO A 90 -3.92 0.21 11.24
C PRO A 90 -5.39 0.69 11.29
N PRO A 91 -6.14 0.64 10.16
CA PRO A 91 -5.70 0.16 8.87
C PRO A 91 -4.92 1.22 8.07
N ALA A 92 -3.82 0.81 7.44
CA ALA A 92 -3.04 1.66 6.54
C ALA A 92 -2.42 0.84 5.39
N THR A 93 -2.70 1.23 4.15
CA THR A 93 -1.98 0.72 2.98
C THR A 93 -0.59 1.36 2.94
N LEU A 94 0.47 0.56 2.93
CA LEU A 94 1.85 1.04 2.97
C LEU A 94 2.53 0.86 1.61
N ALA A 95 3.44 1.75 1.27
CA ALA A 95 4.55 1.45 0.37
C ALA A 95 5.85 1.52 1.15
N GLU A 96 6.71 0.52 0.96
CA GLU A 96 7.89 0.28 1.78
C GLU A 96 9.13 0.14 0.88
N TRP A 97 10.25 0.69 1.34
CA TRP A 97 11.54 0.63 0.65
C TRP A 97 12.67 0.22 1.59
N ASP A 98 13.60 -0.55 1.04
CA ASP A 98 15.00 -0.61 1.48
C ASP A 98 15.86 -0.32 0.24
N LEU A 99 16.36 0.92 0.13
CA LEU A 99 17.06 1.38 -1.07
C LEU A 99 18.49 0.85 -1.18
N ALA A 100 19.11 0.40 -0.07
CA ALA A 100 20.49 -0.05 -0.01
C ALA A 100 20.60 -1.47 0.58
N GLY A 101 19.66 -2.33 0.20
CA GLY A 101 19.57 -3.70 0.67
C GLY A 101 20.40 -4.69 -0.15
N GLY A 102 20.28 -5.96 0.23
CA GLY A 102 20.73 -7.08 -0.60
C GLY A 102 22.23 -7.27 -0.61
N ILE A 103 22.76 -7.85 -1.69
CA ILE A 103 24.20 -8.15 -1.79
C ILE A 103 24.96 -6.83 -2.00
N ALA A 104 25.95 -6.58 -1.13
CA ALA A 104 26.80 -5.39 -1.19
C ALA A 104 26.07 -4.04 -1.21
N SER A 105 24.82 -3.99 -0.72
CA SER A 105 23.97 -2.79 -0.74
C SER A 105 23.72 -2.23 -2.15
N GLN A 106 23.58 -3.13 -3.14
CA GLN A 106 23.35 -2.77 -4.55
C GLN A 106 21.92 -3.07 -5.04
N GLN A 107 21.01 -3.44 -4.13
CA GLN A 107 19.63 -3.75 -4.47
C GLN A 107 18.65 -2.84 -3.73
N THR A 108 17.63 -2.40 -4.45
CA THR A 108 16.44 -1.78 -3.89
C THR A 108 15.34 -2.83 -3.73
N PHE A 109 14.82 -2.96 -2.51
CA PHE A 109 13.59 -3.69 -2.22
C PHE A 109 12.44 -2.69 -2.15
N LEU A 110 11.37 -3.00 -2.86
CA LEU A 110 10.13 -2.24 -2.87
C LEU A 110 8.95 -3.20 -2.70
N ASP A 111 7.97 -2.78 -1.92
CA ASP A 111 6.68 -3.43 -1.90
C ASP A 111 5.52 -2.47 -1.56
N ILE A 112 4.31 -2.92 -1.89
CA ILE A 112 3.07 -2.40 -1.32
C ILE A 112 2.62 -3.41 -0.29
N SER A 113 2.25 -2.95 0.90
CA SER A 113 1.96 -3.82 2.03
C SER A 113 0.58 -3.55 2.61
N LEU A 114 -0.18 -4.63 2.76
CA LEU A 114 -1.48 -4.70 3.43
C LEU A 114 -1.37 -5.45 4.77
N VAL A 115 -0.15 -5.67 5.27
CA VAL A 115 0.09 -6.29 6.58
C VAL A 115 -0.57 -5.49 7.70
N ASP A 116 -0.57 -4.16 7.57
CA ASP A 116 -1.21 -3.22 8.48
C ASP A 116 -2.62 -2.81 8.01
N GLY A 117 -3.22 -3.57 7.10
CA GLY A 117 -4.58 -3.33 6.62
C GLY A 117 -4.64 -2.53 5.32
N TYR A 118 -5.84 -2.07 4.97
CA TYR A 118 -6.10 -1.32 3.76
C TYR A 118 -7.01 -0.13 4.05
N ASN A 119 -6.62 1.07 3.64
CA ASN A 119 -7.45 2.28 3.81
C ASN A 119 -7.53 3.14 2.55
N LEU A 120 -6.52 3.11 1.69
CA LEU A 120 -6.47 3.89 0.46
C LEU A 120 -5.86 3.05 -0.67
N PRO A 121 -6.32 3.27 -1.92
CA PRO A 121 -5.60 2.78 -3.09
C PRO A 121 -4.24 3.46 -3.18
N LEU A 122 -3.22 2.68 -3.52
CA LEU A 122 -1.85 3.16 -3.59
C LEU A 122 -1.16 2.56 -4.80
N GLY A 123 -0.36 3.37 -5.49
CA GLY A 123 0.52 2.93 -6.56
C GLY A 123 1.90 3.53 -6.40
N VAL A 124 2.90 2.79 -6.86
CA VAL A 124 4.28 3.23 -6.91
C VAL A 124 4.71 3.27 -8.37
N THR A 125 5.44 4.30 -8.74
CA THR A 125 6.05 4.46 -10.06
C THR A 125 7.54 4.66 -9.91
N TYR A 126 8.33 3.92 -10.67
CA TYR A 126 9.76 4.11 -10.74
C TYR A 126 10.11 5.33 -11.61
N ILE A 127 11.02 6.17 -11.12
CA ILE A 127 11.57 7.34 -11.82
C ILE A 127 13.01 6.99 -12.19
N PRO A 128 13.31 6.71 -13.46
CA PRO A 128 14.66 6.33 -13.87
C PRO A 128 15.72 7.37 -13.54
N GLY A 129 16.86 6.92 -13.00
CA GLY A 129 18.03 7.76 -12.75
C GLY A 129 18.80 8.10 -14.03
N PRO A 130 19.81 8.98 -13.99
CA PRO A 130 20.50 9.44 -15.20
C PRO A 130 21.34 8.36 -15.92
N ASN A 131 21.60 7.21 -15.28
CA ASN A 131 22.34 6.10 -15.87
C ASN A 131 21.47 5.38 -16.92
N ILE A 132 22.04 5.10 -18.10
CA ILE A 132 21.34 4.42 -19.21
C ILE A 132 20.75 3.06 -18.79
N SER A 133 21.47 2.29 -17.97
CA SER A 133 20.98 1.00 -17.46
C SER A 133 19.70 1.12 -16.64
N LEU A 134 19.51 2.26 -15.95
CA LEU A 134 18.31 2.56 -15.18
C LEU A 134 17.17 3.09 -16.06
N GLN A 135 17.50 3.78 -17.17
CA GLN A 135 16.53 4.25 -18.17
C GLN A 135 15.92 3.12 -18.99
N ASP A 136 16.68 2.04 -19.18
CA ASP A 136 16.24 0.86 -19.93
C ASP A 136 15.29 -0.05 -19.13
N ILE A 137 15.07 0.23 -17.84
CA ILE A 137 14.13 -0.52 -16.99
C ILE A 137 12.69 -0.23 -17.42
N PRO A 138 11.95 -1.22 -17.95
CA PRO A 138 10.58 -1.01 -18.40
C PRO A 138 9.64 -0.68 -17.23
N PRO A 139 8.82 0.38 -17.32
CA PRO A 139 7.96 0.82 -16.21
C PRO A 139 6.89 -0.22 -15.84
N ASN A 140 6.52 -1.10 -16.78
CA ASN A 140 5.56 -2.17 -16.53
C ASN A 140 6.10 -3.34 -15.70
N LEU A 141 7.40 -3.36 -15.39
CA LEU A 141 8.03 -4.32 -14.49
C LEU A 141 8.10 -3.80 -13.05
N THR A 142 8.03 -2.49 -12.83
CA THR A 142 8.51 -1.89 -11.57
C THR A 142 7.51 -0.95 -10.91
N SER A 143 6.31 -0.81 -11.48
CA SER A 143 5.32 0.18 -11.02
C SER A 143 4.05 -0.51 -10.48
N PRO A 144 4.11 -1.13 -9.29
CA PRO A 144 2.96 -1.83 -8.72
C PRO A 144 1.84 -0.88 -8.29
N ALA A 145 0.62 -1.40 -8.26
CA ALA A 145 -0.54 -0.71 -7.70
C ALA A 145 -1.49 -1.68 -6.99
N CYS A 146 -2.08 -1.21 -5.91
CA CYS A 146 -3.17 -1.87 -5.19
C CYS A 146 -4.38 -0.94 -5.18
N ILE A 147 -5.38 -1.23 -6.01
CA ILE A 147 -6.56 -0.37 -6.12
C ILE A 147 -7.63 -0.75 -5.13
N ALA A 148 -7.99 -2.04 -5.03
CA ALA A 148 -8.91 -2.66 -4.05
C ALA A 148 -10.15 -1.85 -3.56
N THR A 149 -10.62 -0.87 -4.35
CA THR A 149 -11.72 0.04 -4.01
C THR A 149 -12.67 0.17 -5.20
N ALA A 150 -13.89 -0.36 -5.06
CA ALA A 150 -14.85 -0.58 -6.14
C ALA A 150 -15.15 0.66 -7.01
N GLY A 151 -15.20 1.85 -6.40
CA GLY A 151 -15.49 3.11 -7.09
C GLY A 151 -14.32 3.73 -7.86
N LEU A 152 -13.10 3.18 -7.72
CA LEU A 152 -11.88 3.70 -8.31
C LEU A 152 -11.25 2.75 -9.34
N LEU A 153 -11.85 1.57 -9.57
CA LEU A 153 -11.37 0.62 -10.56
C LEU A 153 -11.90 0.92 -11.96
N LEU A 154 -11.00 0.82 -12.94
CA LEU A 154 -11.38 0.68 -14.34
C LEU A 154 -12.09 -0.66 -14.59
N PRO A 155 -12.81 -0.84 -15.72
CA PRO A 155 -13.37 -2.14 -16.11
C PRO A 155 -12.32 -3.27 -16.19
N PRO A 156 -12.70 -4.55 -15.99
CA PRO A 156 -11.76 -5.67 -16.04
C PRO A 156 -10.97 -5.73 -17.34
N ALA A 157 -9.65 -5.84 -17.22
CA ALA A 157 -8.72 -5.94 -18.32
C ALA A 157 -7.51 -6.80 -17.90
N LEU A 158 -6.88 -7.47 -18.87
CA LEU A 158 -5.65 -8.24 -18.62
C LEU A 158 -4.42 -7.34 -18.46
N SER A 159 -4.46 -6.16 -19.09
CA SER A 159 -3.43 -5.14 -18.98
C SER A 159 -3.99 -3.76 -19.31
N GLY A 160 -3.24 -2.70 -19.05
CA GLY A 160 -3.60 -1.35 -19.45
C GLY A 160 -2.43 -0.40 -19.62
N THR A 161 -2.77 0.76 -20.16
CA THR A 161 -1.83 1.83 -20.53
C THR A 161 -2.15 3.14 -19.80
N LEU A 162 -2.92 3.06 -18.72
CA LEU A 162 -3.34 4.20 -17.91
C LEU A 162 -2.79 4.05 -16.50
N GLY A 163 -2.12 5.10 -16.00
CA GLY A 163 -1.55 5.13 -14.65
C GLY A 163 -0.20 4.43 -14.55
N ASN A 164 0.49 4.67 -13.43
CA ASN A 164 1.74 3.98 -13.04
C ASN A 164 2.81 3.90 -14.15
N ALA A 165 3.00 4.98 -14.91
CA ALA A 165 3.91 5.07 -16.06
C ALA A 165 3.68 4.05 -17.21
N SER A 166 2.53 3.36 -17.22
CA SER A 166 2.15 2.48 -18.33
C SER A 166 1.85 3.26 -19.61
N ASN A 167 2.11 2.62 -20.76
CA ASN A 167 1.84 3.18 -22.09
C ASN A 167 1.69 2.04 -23.11
N SER A 168 1.48 2.36 -24.39
CA SER A 168 1.29 1.36 -25.44
C SER A 168 2.50 0.45 -25.68
N SER A 169 3.73 0.94 -25.41
CA SER A 169 4.96 0.13 -25.49
C SER A 169 5.14 -0.76 -24.27
N TYR A 170 4.72 -0.27 -23.10
CA TYR A 170 4.87 -0.96 -21.81
C TYR A 170 3.52 -1.03 -21.07
N PRO A 171 2.59 -1.89 -21.51
CA PRO A 171 1.34 -2.10 -20.81
C PRO A 171 1.58 -2.83 -19.48
N ILE A 172 0.92 -2.38 -18.42
CA ILE A 172 0.98 -3.01 -17.09
C ILE A 172 -0.03 -4.16 -17.01
N PRO A 173 0.38 -5.36 -16.56
CA PRO A 173 -0.53 -6.46 -16.31
C PRO A 173 -1.37 -6.23 -15.05
N TYR A 174 -2.66 -6.51 -15.16
CA TYR A 174 -3.64 -6.29 -14.10
C TYR A 174 -4.22 -7.58 -13.55
N GLU A 175 -4.82 -7.49 -12.37
CA GLU A 175 -5.79 -8.48 -11.91
C GLU A 175 -7.06 -8.37 -12.77
N SER A 176 -7.40 -9.45 -13.47
CA SER A 176 -8.47 -9.43 -14.48
C SER A 176 -9.76 -10.09 -14.02
N THR A 177 -9.79 -10.66 -12.82
CA THR A 177 -10.88 -11.55 -12.36
C THR A 177 -11.88 -10.88 -11.44
N MET A 178 -11.52 -9.78 -10.78
CA MET A 178 -12.34 -9.18 -9.75
C MET A 178 -13.31 -8.14 -10.34
N SER A 179 -14.60 -8.31 -10.15
CA SER A 179 -15.59 -7.28 -10.49
C SER A 179 -15.67 -6.20 -9.40
N SER A 180 -16.25 -5.03 -9.73
CA SER A 180 -16.51 -3.98 -8.74
C SER A 180 -17.39 -4.48 -7.58
N ALA A 181 -18.31 -5.42 -7.83
CA ALA A 181 -19.16 -6.03 -6.80
C ALA A 181 -18.37 -6.98 -5.87
N GLN A 182 -17.40 -7.72 -6.40
CA GLN A 182 -16.52 -8.55 -5.57
C GLN A 182 -15.56 -7.68 -4.75
N ILE A 183 -15.10 -6.57 -5.30
CA ILE A 183 -14.20 -5.65 -4.60
C ILE A 183 -14.96 -4.89 -3.50
N SER A 184 -16.21 -4.47 -3.69
CA SER A 184 -16.96 -3.83 -2.59
C SER A 184 -17.23 -4.75 -1.40
N SER A 185 -16.97 -6.06 -1.51
CA SER A 185 -17.22 -7.06 -0.48
C SER A 185 -16.00 -7.91 -0.12
N TRP A 186 -14.79 -7.54 -0.59
CA TRP A 186 -13.58 -8.33 -0.32
C TRP A 186 -13.21 -8.32 1.16
N CYS A 187 -13.34 -7.18 1.84
CA CYS A 187 -13.04 -7.07 3.27
C CYS A 187 -14.01 -7.94 4.10
N PRO A 188 -13.52 -8.87 4.95
CA PRO A 188 -14.36 -9.59 5.90
C PRO A 188 -15.15 -8.63 6.80
N TRP A 189 -16.40 -8.99 7.13
CA TRP A 189 -17.30 -8.17 7.95
C TRP A 189 -16.68 -7.70 9.26
N ASP A 190 -16.06 -8.61 10.01
CA ASP A 190 -15.51 -8.26 11.33
C ASP A 190 -14.25 -7.39 11.26
N PHE A 191 -13.70 -7.19 10.06
CA PHE A 191 -12.43 -6.52 9.80
C PHE A 191 -12.66 -5.10 9.25
N GLN A 192 -13.89 -4.78 8.86
CA GLN A 192 -14.29 -3.43 8.50
C GLN A 192 -14.18 -2.50 9.72
N LEU A 193 -13.75 -1.26 9.51
CA LEU A 193 -13.63 -0.25 10.56
C LEU A 193 -15.02 0.25 10.99
N THR A 194 -15.95 0.34 10.05
CA THR A 194 -17.35 0.77 10.28
C THR A 194 -18.36 -0.27 9.78
N PRO A 195 -18.36 -1.49 10.34
CA PRO A 195 -19.21 -2.56 9.85
C PRO A 195 -20.69 -2.17 9.98
N PRO A 196 -21.54 -2.48 8.97
CA PRO A 196 -22.97 -2.25 9.07
C PRO A 196 -23.58 -2.88 10.34
N PRO A 197 -24.61 -2.23 10.92
CA PRO A 197 -25.25 -2.74 12.12
C PRO A 197 -25.83 -4.13 11.87
N ARG A 198 -25.62 -5.06 12.81
CA ARG A 198 -26.14 -6.42 12.74
C ARG A 198 -27.68 -6.38 12.78
N PRO A 199 -28.39 -7.01 11.81
CA PRO A 199 -29.84 -7.16 11.90
C PRO A 199 -30.24 -8.00 13.12
N GLY A 200 -31.51 -7.92 13.55
CA GLY A 200 -32.15 -8.87 14.48
C GLY A 200 -31.37 -9.28 15.74
N TYR A 201 -31.48 -8.51 16.83
CA TYR A 201 -30.88 -8.82 18.14
C TYR A 201 -29.36 -9.09 18.14
N GLY A 202 -28.61 -8.58 17.15
CA GLY A 202 -27.15 -8.69 17.12
C GLY A 202 -26.61 -9.94 16.41
N VAL A 203 -27.44 -10.67 15.66
CA VAL A 203 -27.06 -11.86 14.90
C VAL A 203 -27.24 -11.61 13.41
N PHE A 204 -26.20 -11.85 12.61
CA PHE A 204 -26.35 -11.84 11.14
C PHE A 204 -27.23 -13.03 10.72
N PRO A 205 -28.47 -12.82 10.23
CA PRO A 205 -29.31 -13.91 9.77
C PRO A 205 -28.71 -14.50 8.49
N TYR A 206 -28.72 -15.82 8.40
CA TYR A 206 -28.32 -16.55 7.19
C TYR A 206 -29.56 -16.89 6.36
N PRO A 207 -29.53 -16.74 5.02
CA PRO A 207 -28.45 -16.17 4.22
C PRO A 207 -28.42 -14.63 4.29
N VAL A 208 -27.24 -14.05 4.12
CA VAL A 208 -26.91 -12.65 4.48
C VAL A 208 -27.24 -11.65 3.36
N ASP A 209 -28.24 -11.97 2.54
CA ASP A 209 -28.33 -11.47 1.16
C ASP A 209 -28.89 -10.04 1.03
N ASN A 210 -29.41 -9.47 2.13
CA ASN A 210 -30.12 -8.18 2.12
C ASN A 210 -29.45 -7.06 2.94
N ILE A 211 -28.20 -7.23 3.39
CA ILE A 211 -27.50 -6.18 4.14
C ILE A 211 -26.62 -5.38 3.18
N VAL A 212 -27.03 -4.13 2.92
CA VAL A 212 -26.28 -3.20 2.09
C VAL A 212 -24.96 -2.85 2.79
N ARG A 213 -23.84 -3.14 2.13
CA ARG A 213 -22.51 -2.70 2.57
C ARG A 213 -22.22 -1.29 2.08
N PRO A 214 -21.42 -0.50 2.82
CA PRO A 214 -20.83 0.70 2.25
C PRO A 214 -20.00 0.33 1.02
N VAL A 215 -19.97 1.22 0.03
CA VAL A 215 -19.21 1.03 -1.22
C VAL A 215 -17.71 0.86 -0.93
N PHE A 216 -17.24 1.48 0.16
CA PHE A 216 -15.89 1.37 0.67
C PHE A 216 -15.90 1.47 2.21
N ASP A 217 -15.11 0.62 2.86
CA ASP A 217 -14.82 0.66 4.30
C ASP A 217 -13.36 0.21 4.49
N PRO A 218 -12.51 0.99 5.19
CA PRO A 218 -11.16 0.57 5.54
C PRO A 218 -11.15 -0.81 6.22
N CYS A 219 -10.20 -1.64 5.84
CA CYS A 219 -10.12 -3.03 6.28
C CYS A 219 -8.91 -3.25 7.16
N LEU A 220 -9.14 -3.58 8.43
CA LEU A 220 -8.09 -4.06 9.33
C LEU A 220 -7.50 -5.37 8.81
N SER A 221 -6.19 -5.54 8.98
CA SER A 221 -5.58 -6.86 8.80
C SER A 221 -5.96 -7.81 9.92
N ALA A 222 -5.68 -9.10 9.74
CA ALA A 222 -5.90 -10.09 10.78
C ALA A 222 -5.14 -9.74 12.07
N CYS A 223 -3.85 -9.40 11.97
CA CYS A 223 -3.05 -9.02 13.12
C CYS A 223 -3.63 -7.80 13.83
N ALA A 224 -3.97 -6.74 13.09
CA ALA A 224 -4.55 -5.52 13.66
C ALA A 224 -5.89 -5.79 14.36
N LYS A 225 -6.68 -6.74 13.86
CA LYS A 225 -7.98 -7.08 14.43
C LYS A 225 -7.89 -7.96 15.67
N THR A 226 -7.05 -8.99 15.65
CA THR A 226 -7.06 -10.07 16.66
C THR A 226 -5.92 -9.95 17.66
N GLY A 227 -4.80 -9.35 17.29
CA GLY A 227 -3.56 -9.37 18.06
C GLY A 227 -2.98 -10.77 18.29
N ALA A 228 -3.51 -11.80 17.61
CA ALA A 228 -3.11 -13.18 17.83
C ALA A 228 -1.71 -13.44 17.27
N ALA A 229 -0.89 -14.20 18.00
CA ALA A 229 0.47 -14.53 17.57
C ALA A 229 0.51 -15.22 16.19
N SER A 230 -0.50 -16.02 15.86
CA SER A 230 -0.65 -16.66 14.55
C SER A 230 -0.95 -15.69 13.41
N ASP A 231 -1.66 -14.61 13.68
CA ASP A 231 -2.03 -13.60 12.68
C ASP A 231 -0.94 -12.54 12.53
N CYS A 232 -0.23 -12.23 13.61
CA CYS A 232 0.90 -11.29 13.63
C CYS A 232 2.24 -11.96 13.33
N CYS A 233 2.27 -13.27 13.12
CA CYS A 233 3.49 -14.06 12.92
C CYS A 233 4.56 -13.85 14.02
N THR A 234 4.16 -13.81 15.29
CA THR A 234 5.07 -13.59 16.42
C THR A 234 5.24 -14.86 17.28
N GLY A 235 6.25 -14.88 18.15
CA GLY A 235 6.50 -16.00 19.06
C GLY A 235 6.71 -17.32 18.33
N SER A 236 5.91 -18.35 18.63
CA SER A 236 5.96 -19.66 17.97
C SER A 236 5.62 -19.62 16.48
N TYR A 237 5.03 -18.52 16.00
CA TYR A 237 4.65 -18.31 14.61
C TYR A 237 5.67 -17.47 13.83
N ASN A 238 6.78 -17.05 14.45
CA ASN A 238 7.83 -16.23 13.84
C ASN A 238 8.74 -17.02 12.89
N ASN A 239 8.13 -17.76 11.96
CA ASN A 239 8.78 -18.30 10.77
C ASN A 239 7.73 -18.64 9.68
N PRO A 240 8.14 -18.68 8.40
CA PRO A 240 7.24 -18.98 7.28
C PRO A 240 6.58 -20.36 7.34
N LYS A 241 7.20 -21.32 8.06
CA LYS A 241 6.66 -22.68 8.18
C LYS A 241 5.47 -22.72 9.13
N SER A 242 5.50 -21.95 10.21
CA SER A 242 4.44 -21.91 11.23
C SER A 242 3.38 -20.83 10.97
N CYS A 243 3.74 -19.66 10.46
CA CYS A 243 2.74 -18.65 10.14
C CYS A 243 2.01 -19.03 8.84
N LYS A 244 0.69 -18.93 8.82
CA LYS A 244 -0.12 -19.29 7.67
C LYS A 244 -1.00 -18.12 7.25
N PRO A 245 -1.29 -17.97 5.95
CA PRO A 245 -2.15 -16.90 5.47
C PRO A 245 -3.55 -17.03 6.08
N SER A 246 -4.03 -15.94 6.68
CA SER A 246 -5.36 -15.84 7.29
C SER A 246 -6.47 -15.71 6.23
N LEU A 247 -7.74 -15.72 6.65
CA LEU A 247 -8.86 -15.39 5.76
C LEU A 247 -8.68 -14.01 5.11
N TYR A 248 -8.22 -13.02 5.88
CA TYR A 248 -7.93 -11.68 5.36
C TYR A 248 -6.82 -11.74 4.31
N SER A 249 -5.70 -12.41 4.62
CA SER A 249 -4.54 -12.46 3.75
C SER A 249 -4.88 -13.08 2.39
N ASN A 250 -5.62 -14.19 2.40
CA ASN A 250 -6.09 -14.82 1.17
C ASN A 250 -7.00 -13.89 0.35
N LYS A 251 -7.89 -13.12 1.00
CA LYS A 251 -8.77 -12.17 0.29
C LYS A 251 -8.03 -10.93 -0.21
N ALA A 252 -7.10 -10.39 0.58
CA ALA A 252 -6.24 -9.27 0.20
C ALA A 252 -5.44 -9.61 -1.06
N LYS A 253 -4.90 -10.84 -1.15
CA LYS A 253 -4.16 -11.30 -2.32
C LYS A 253 -5.01 -11.45 -3.58
N LEU A 254 -6.31 -11.72 -3.45
CA LEU A 254 -7.23 -11.74 -4.60
C LEU A 254 -7.44 -10.34 -5.19
N VAL A 255 -7.45 -9.30 -4.36
CA VAL A 255 -7.68 -7.91 -4.82
C VAL A 255 -6.39 -7.15 -5.12
N CYS A 256 -5.27 -7.50 -4.50
CA CYS A 256 -3.95 -6.91 -4.75
C CYS A 256 -2.88 -8.00 -4.83
N PRO A 257 -2.74 -8.66 -6.00
CA PRO A 257 -1.83 -9.79 -6.17
C PRO A 257 -0.35 -9.47 -5.96
N ASP A 258 0.10 -8.24 -6.24
CA ASP A 258 1.50 -7.83 -6.05
C ASP A 258 1.79 -7.28 -4.64
N ALA A 259 0.78 -7.14 -3.77
CA ALA A 259 0.96 -6.57 -2.44
C ALA A 259 1.17 -7.66 -1.37
N TYR A 260 1.92 -7.34 -0.32
CA TYR A 260 2.02 -8.19 0.87
C TYR A 260 0.69 -8.31 1.57
N SER A 261 0.24 -9.54 1.82
CA SER A 261 -1.02 -9.81 2.52
C SER A 261 -0.85 -10.24 3.98
N TYR A 262 0.38 -10.60 4.39
CA TYR A 262 0.83 -10.93 5.75
C TYR A 262 2.37 -10.96 5.78
N ALA A 263 2.96 -11.10 6.98
CA ALA A 263 4.39 -10.89 7.21
C ALA A 263 5.36 -11.82 6.45
N TYR A 264 4.93 -13.00 5.96
CA TYR A 264 5.79 -13.93 5.21
C TYR A 264 5.30 -14.16 3.78
N ASP A 265 4.72 -13.14 3.15
CA ASP A 265 4.24 -13.17 1.76
C ASP A 265 5.32 -12.76 0.74
N ASP A 266 6.59 -13.09 0.99
CA ASP A 266 7.72 -12.47 0.27
C ASP A 266 7.75 -12.80 -1.23
N SER A 267 7.68 -14.09 -1.57
CA SER A 267 7.90 -14.58 -2.94
C SER A 267 6.94 -14.04 -4.00
N THR A 268 5.83 -13.43 -3.60
CA THR A 268 4.82 -12.86 -4.51
C THR A 268 4.50 -11.40 -4.24
N SER A 269 5.34 -10.71 -3.46
CA SER A 269 5.05 -9.34 -3.03
C SER A 269 6.27 -8.40 -3.04
N THR A 270 7.49 -8.93 -3.10
CA THR A 270 8.71 -8.11 -3.14
C THR A 270 9.19 -7.84 -4.57
N PHE A 271 9.42 -6.57 -4.89
CA PHE A 271 10.15 -6.14 -6.07
C PHE A 271 11.61 -5.92 -5.72
N ILE A 272 12.53 -6.48 -6.52
CA ILE A 272 13.97 -6.35 -6.33
C ILE A 272 14.55 -5.70 -7.60
N LEU A 273 15.17 -4.54 -7.43
CA LEU A 273 15.66 -3.71 -8.52
C LEU A 273 17.10 -3.27 -8.25
N PRO A 274 17.89 -2.94 -9.29
CA PRO A 274 19.20 -2.31 -9.09
C PRO A 274 19.05 -1.01 -8.29
N THR A 275 20.03 -0.70 -7.45
CA THR A 275 20.08 0.59 -6.75
C THR A 275 20.07 1.78 -7.71
N GLY A 276 19.34 2.81 -7.32
CA GLY A 276 19.28 4.09 -8.02
C GLY A 276 17.88 4.42 -8.52
N GLY A 277 17.80 5.49 -9.30
CA GLY A 277 16.51 6.08 -9.68
C GLY A 277 15.80 6.71 -8.49
N GLY A 278 14.52 6.99 -8.66
CA GLY A 278 13.64 7.52 -7.64
C GLY A 278 12.23 6.99 -7.77
N TRP A 279 11.32 7.55 -6.99
CA TRP A 279 10.02 6.94 -6.76
C TRP A 279 8.92 7.98 -6.70
N GLU A 280 7.77 7.67 -7.29
CA GLU A 280 6.53 8.41 -7.04
C GLU A 280 5.50 7.50 -6.39
N VAL A 281 4.99 7.92 -5.24
CA VAL A 281 3.85 7.33 -4.56
C VAL A 281 2.61 8.09 -4.96
N THR A 282 1.66 7.41 -5.57
CA THR A 282 0.37 7.98 -5.98
C THR A 282 -0.76 7.37 -5.16
N PHE A 283 -1.49 8.19 -4.43
CA PHE A 283 -2.75 7.80 -3.79
C PHE A 283 -3.91 7.90 -4.79
N CYS A 284 -4.79 6.91 -4.78
CA CYS A 284 -5.87 6.76 -5.77
C CYS A 284 -5.39 6.81 -7.23
N PRO A 285 -4.36 6.03 -7.63
CA PRO A 285 -3.93 6.02 -9.01
C PRO A 285 -5.05 5.47 -9.91
N PRO A 286 -5.17 5.94 -11.16
CA PRO A 286 -6.10 5.34 -12.10
C PRO A 286 -5.60 3.93 -12.48
N GLY A 287 -6.51 2.97 -12.64
CA GLY A 287 -6.12 1.65 -13.12
C GLY A 287 -6.84 0.51 -12.41
N ARG A 288 -6.12 -0.59 -12.29
CA ARG A 288 -6.49 -1.80 -11.55
C ARG A 288 -5.30 -2.26 -10.73
N SER A 289 -5.53 -3.21 -9.81
CA SER A 289 -4.41 -3.76 -9.06
C SER A 289 -3.50 -4.54 -9.99
N THR A 290 -2.20 -4.44 -9.78
CA THR A 290 -1.21 -5.04 -10.66
C THR A 290 -1.01 -6.52 -10.36
N ASN A 291 -0.56 -7.26 -11.38
CA ASN A 291 -0.17 -8.67 -11.28
C ASN A 291 1.18 -8.89 -11.98
N ILE A 292 2.10 -7.96 -11.76
CA ILE A 292 3.43 -7.86 -12.37
C ILE A 292 4.31 -9.01 -11.93
N LEU A 293 4.39 -9.31 -10.63
CA LEU A 293 5.32 -10.33 -10.10
C LEU A 293 5.01 -11.70 -10.68
N LYS A 294 3.72 -12.04 -10.83
CA LYS A 294 3.30 -13.28 -11.47
C LYS A 294 3.58 -13.30 -12.98
N THR A 295 3.42 -12.15 -13.65
CA THR A 295 3.52 -12.06 -15.11
C THR A 295 4.97 -12.00 -15.59
N PHE A 296 5.84 -11.32 -14.84
CA PHE A 296 7.20 -10.98 -15.24
C PHE A 296 8.28 -11.48 -14.26
N SER A 297 7.98 -12.53 -13.48
CA SER A 297 8.92 -13.12 -12.51
C SER A 297 10.31 -13.41 -13.09
N ALA A 298 10.38 -13.95 -14.31
CA ALA A 298 11.65 -14.26 -14.96
C ALA A 298 12.48 -13.01 -15.31
N GLN A 299 11.82 -11.97 -15.86
CA GLN A 299 12.46 -10.71 -16.21
C GLN A 299 12.95 -9.96 -14.97
N LEU A 300 12.14 -9.95 -13.90
CA LEU A 300 12.52 -9.37 -12.62
C LEU A 300 13.68 -10.12 -11.96
N GLY A 301 13.70 -11.45 -12.05
CA GLY A 301 14.83 -12.25 -11.61
C GLY A 301 16.13 -11.86 -12.31
N ALA A 302 16.09 -11.68 -13.64
CA ALA A 302 17.25 -11.22 -14.42
C ALA A 302 17.67 -9.78 -14.04
N LEU A 303 16.69 -8.88 -13.87
CA LEU A 303 16.93 -7.48 -13.50
C LEU A 303 17.59 -7.36 -12.12
N SER A 304 17.18 -8.19 -11.15
CA SER A 304 17.75 -8.19 -9.79
C SER A 304 19.23 -8.59 -9.72
N GLN A 305 19.73 -9.29 -10.75
CA GLN A 305 21.13 -9.76 -10.83
C GLN A 305 22.04 -8.81 -11.60
N ALA A 306 21.48 -7.80 -12.27
CA ALA A 306 22.21 -6.88 -13.14
C ALA A 306 22.89 -5.70 -12.37
N GLY A 307 23.25 -5.93 -11.10
CA GLY A 307 23.86 -4.94 -10.20
C GLY A 307 25.19 -4.36 -10.69
#